data_AF-A0A850SMA5-F1
#
_entry.id   AF-A0A850SMA5-F1
#
_cell.length_a   1.000
_cell.length_b   1.000
_cell.length_c   1.000
_cell.angle_alpha   90.00
_cell.angle_beta   90.00
_cell.angle_gamma   90.00
#
_symmetry.space_group_name_H-M   'P 1'
#
loop_
_entity.id
_entity.type
_entity.pdbx_description
1 polymer ?
#
loop_
_entity_poly.entity_id
_entity_poly.type
_entity_poly.pdbx_seq_one_letter_code
_entity_poly.pdbx_strand_id
1 'polypeptide(L)'
;MTAFRFIAWVLVAVAVALLGADAVSSLEKGVPVVRTTGTILELFGINGRGIADVAPGGVAQAIITLLGIPLWAVVGLIGVVLTLVFRPMD
;
A
#
# COMPACT_ATOMS: atom_id res chain seq x y z
N MET A 1 -12.47 -0.87 -20.11
CA MET A 1 -12.01 -2.14 -19.51
C MET A 1 -10.48 -2.24 -19.52
N THR A 2 -9.81 -2.10 -20.67
CA THR A 2 -8.34 -2.29 -20.81
C THR A 2 -7.50 -1.39 -19.90
N ALA A 3 -7.84 -0.11 -19.75
CA ALA A 3 -7.12 0.81 -18.86
C ALA A 3 -7.12 0.36 -17.39
N PHE A 4 -8.28 -0.05 -16.85
CA PHE A 4 -8.38 -0.55 -15.47
C PHE A 4 -7.59 -1.84 -15.25
N ARG A 5 -7.53 -2.72 -16.25
CA ARG A 5 -6.69 -3.93 -16.20
C ARG A 5 -5.21 -3.57 -16.13
N PHE A 6 -4.78 -2.62 -16.97
CA PHE A 6 -3.41 -2.14 -16.94
C PHE A 6 -3.06 -1.52 -15.58
N ILE A 7 -3.93 -0.66 -15.04
CA ILE A 7 -3.75 -0.06 -13.70
C ILE A 7 -3.66 -1.15 -12.62
N ALA A 8 -4.51 -2.16 -12.67
CA ALA A 8 -4.49 -3.27 -11.72
C ALA A 8 -3.14 -4.00 -11.72
N TRP A 9 -2.60 -4.31 -12.91
CA TRP A 9 -1.28 -4.92 -13.05
C TRP A 9 -0.15 -4.01 -12.55
N VAL A 10 -0.22 -2.71 -12.81
CA VAL A 10 0.75 -1.73 -12.29
C VAL A 10 0.72 -1.73 -10.75
N LEU A 11 -0.46 -1.71 -10.14
CA LEU A 11 -0.59 -1.75 -8.68
C LEU A 11 0.01 -3.03 -8.08
N VAL A 12 -0.27 -4.18 -8.69
CA VAL A 12 0.33 -5.46 -8.25
C VAL A 12 1.86 -5.43 -8.41
N ALA A 13 2.38 -4.93 -9.53
CA ALA A 13 3.81 -4.81 -9.74
C ALA A 13 4.50 -3.90 -8.70
N VAL A 14 3.88 -2.76 -8.39
CA VAL A 14 4.36 -1.84 -7.33
C VAL A 14 4.32 -2.52 -5.97
N ALA A 15 3.25 -3.25 -5.64
CA ALA A 15 3.16 -3.99 -4.38
C ALA A 15 4.27 -5.03 -4.24
N VAL A 16 4.55 -5.80 -5.30
CA VAL A 16 5.65 -6.78 -5.32
C VAL A 16 7.01 -6.10 -5.15
N ALA A 17 7.23 -4.96 -5.82
CA ALA A 17 8.47 -4.20 -5.68
C ALA A 17 8.68 -3.69 -4.24
N LEU A 18 7.63 -3.17 -3.61
CA LEU A 18 7.66 -2.73 -2.22
C LEU A 18 7.92 -3.88 -1.24
N LEU A 19 7.29 -5.03 -1.45
CA LEU A 19 7.54 -6.24 -0.67
C LEU A 19 8.99 -6.71 -0.83
N GLY A 20 9.51 -6.68 -2.06
CA GLY A 20 10.91 -6.97 -2.36
C GLY A 20 11.88 -6.03 -1.65
N ALA A 21 11.55 -4.73 -1.58
CA ALA A 21 12.35 -3.76 -0.85
C ALA A 21 12.41 -4.06 0.65
N ASP A 22 11.29 -4.48 1.27
CA ASP A 22 11.26 -4.91 2.67
C ASP A 22 12.05 -6.21 2.88
N ALA A 23 11.97 -7.16 1.95
CA ALA A 23 12.76 -8.39 2.00
C ALA A 23 14.28 -8.11 1.93
N VAL A 24 14.72 -7.26 0.99
CA VAL A 24 16.13 -6.86 0.86
C VAL A 24 16.60 -6.16 2.14
N SER A 25 15.85 -5.18 2.65
CA SER A 25 16.18 -4.51 3.91
C SER A 25 16.22 -5.46 5.11
N SER A 26 15.41 -6.52 5.10
CA SER A 26 15.44 -7.55 6.15
C SER A 26 16.74 -8.36 6.11
N LEU A 27 17.22 -8.70 4.91
CA LEU A 27 18.50 -9.39 4.72
C LEU A 27 19.68 -8.52 5.13
N GLU A 28 19.66 -7.23 4.77
CA GLU A 28 20.72 -6.28 5.12
C GLU A 28 20.86 -6.08 6.63
N LYS A 29 19.75 -6.05 7.36
CA LYS A 29 19.74 -5.81 8.82
C LYS A 29 19.81 -7.09 9.65
N GLY A 30 19.67 -8.26 9.01
CA GLY A 30 19.60 -9.55 9.71
C GLY A 30 18.36 -9.72 10.60
N VAL A 31 17.36 -8.85 10.46
CA VAL A 31 16.10 -8.88 11.22
C VAL A 31 14.94 -8.54 10.30
N PRO A 32 13.72 -9.08 10.52
CA PRO A 32 12.56 -8.74 9.71
C PRO A 32 12.26 -7.24 9.72
N VAL A 33 12.21 -6.63 8.53
CA VAL A 33 11.84 -5.25 8.30
C VAL A 33 10.52 -5.23 7.54
N VAL A 34 9.51 -4.60 8.14
CA VAL A 34 8.21 -4.36 7.50
C VAL A 34 7.87 -2.90 7.69
N ARG A 35 7.83 -2.12 6.60
CA ARG A 35 7.54 -0.68 6.68
C ARG A 35 6.05 -0.44 6.53
N THR A 36 5.48 0.30 7.47
CA THR A 36 4.07 0.68 7.43
C THR A 36 3.83 1.77 6.39
N THR A 37 2.57 1.92 5.99
CA THR A 37 2.13 2.99 5.09
C THR A 37 2.51 4.36 5.64
N GLY A 38 2.35 4.58 6.95
CA GLY A 38 2.79 5.81 7.59
C GLY A 38 4.29 6.06 7.43
N THR A 39 5.12 5.06 7.72
CA THR A 39 6.58 5.18 7.56
C THR A 39 6.96 5.51 6.12
N ILE A 40 6.34 4.89 5.13
CA ILE A 40 6.65 5.18 3.72
C ILE A 40 6.18 6.59 3.33
N LEU A 41 4.99 7.02 3.75
CA LEU A 41 4.47 8.37 3.46
C LEU A 41 5.35 9.47 4.07
N GLU A 42 5.89 9.25 5.26
CA GLU A 42 6.84 10.16 5.90
C GLU A 42 8.12 10.34 5.06
N LEU A 43 8.60 9.30 4.36
CA LEU A 43 9.74 9.40 3.43
C LEU A 43 9.45 10.34 2.25
N PHE A 44 8.17 10.48 1.88
CA PHE A 44 7.72 11.44 0.85
C PHE A 44 7.35 12.81 1.42
N GLY A 45 7.60 13.05 2.71
CA GLY A 45 7.26 14.31 3.39
C GLY A 45 5.77 14.46 3.70
N ILE A 46 4.99 13.37 3.66
CA ILE A 46 3.55 13.39 3.92
C ILE A 46 3.30 13.01 5.38
N ASN A 47 2.79 13.97 6.18
CA ASN A 47 2.40 13.72 7.57
C ASN A 47 1.01 13.09 7.66
N GLY A 48 0.94 11.75 7.55
CA GLY A 48 -0.32 11.01 7.63
C GLY A 48 -1.11 11.20 8.92
N ARG A 49 -0.42 11.35 10.07
CA ARG A 49 -1.09 11.60 11.36
C ARG A 49 -1.76 12.97 11.40
N GLY A 50 -1.08 14.00 10.89
CA GLY A 50 -1.66 15.33 10.78
C GLY A 50 -2.92 15.37 9.90
N ILE A 51 -3.01 14.50 8.89
CA ILE A 51 -4.23 14.34 8.08
C ILE A 51 -5.36 13.69 8.89
N ALA A 52 -5.05 12.71 9.74
CA ALA A 52 -6.04 12.07 10.60
C ALA A 52 -6.59 13.03 11.67
N ASP A 53 -5.75 13.91 12.23
CA ASP A 53 -6.13 14.84 13.30
C ASP A 53 -7.18 15.89 12.87
N VAL A 54 -7.22 16.22 11.57
CA VAL A 54 -8.17 17.18 10.99
C VAL A 54 -9.38 16.49 10.34
N ALA A 55 -9.41 15.16 10.30
CA ALA A 55 -10.46 14.40 9.66
C ALA A 55 -11.67 14.17 10.61
N PRO A 56 -12.90 14.07 10.08
CA PRO A 56 -14.05 13.62 10.86
C PRO A 56 -13.79 12.26 11.52
N GLY A 57 -14.28 12.02 12.74
CA GLY A 57 -13.85 10.88 13.57
C GLY A 57 -13.89 9.50 12.90
N GLY A 58 -14.91 9.20 12.09
CA GLY A 58 -14.98 7.94 11.34
C GLY A 58 -13.89 7.80 10.26
N VAL A 59 -13.55 8.92 9.60
CA VAL A 59 -12.49 8.98 8.58
C VAL A 59 -11.11 8.95 9.24
N ALA A 60 -10.95 9.64 10.38
CA ALA A 60 -9.71 9.64 11.16
C ALA A 60 -9.30 8.22 11.57
N GLN A 61 -10.25 7.42 12.06
CA GLN A 61 -9.98 6.02 12.43
C GLN A 61 -9.55 5.17 11.23
N ALA A 62 -10.18 5.36 10.07
CA ALA A 62 -9.81 4.66 8.84
C ALA A 62 -8.39 5.02 8.39
N ILE A 63 -8.03 6.31 8.43
CA ILE A 63 -6.68 6.79 8.10
C ILE A 63 -5.66 6.18 9.06
N ILE A 64 -5.88 6.28 10.38
CA ILE A 64 -4.97 5.72 11.39
C ILE A 64 -4.76 4.22 11.17
N THR A 65 -5.84 3.49 10.87
CA THR A 65 -5.78 2.06 10.57
C THR A 65 -4.91 1.80 9.33
N LEU A 66 -5.13 2.55 8.25
CA LEU A 66 -4.37 2.40 7.00
C LEU A 66 -2.87 2.69 7.20
N LEU A 67 -2.54 3.73 7.97
CA LEU A 67 -1.16 4.11 8.27
C LEU A 67 -0.39 3.00 9.02
N GLY A 68 -1.08 2.15 9.77
CA GLY A 68 -0.49 1.02 10.49
C GLY A 68 -0.25 -0.24 9.63
N ILE A 69 -0.82 -0.32 8.44
CA ILE A 69 -0.71 -1.49 7.55
C ILE A 69 0.51 -1.33 6.62
N PRO A 70 1.25 -2.39 6.27
CA PRO A 70 2.32 -2.32 5.28
C PRO A 70 1.83 -1.81 3.92
N LEU A 71 2.57 -0.89 3.29
CA LEU A 71 2.11 -0.25 2.05
C LEU A 71 1.90 -1.24 0.90
N TRP A 72 2.79 -2.25 0.79
CA TRP A 72 2.65 -3.30 -0.21
C TRP A 72 1.34 -4.09 -0.04
N ALA A 73 0.86 -4.27 1.20
CA ALA A 73 -0.38 -4.97 1.47
C ALA A 73 -1.60 -4.13 1.04
N VAL A 74 -1.57 -2.82 1.33
CA VAL A 74 -2.62 -1.88 0.91
C VAL A 74 -2.71 -1.82 -0.61
N VAL A 75 -1.59 -1.53 -1.28
CA VAL A 75 -1.53 -1.38 -2.75
C VAL A 75 -1.82 -2.72 -3.43
N GLY A 76 -1.26 -3.81 -2.91
CA GLY A 76 -1.42 -5.15 -3.46
C GLY A 76 -2.85 -5.65 -3.37
N LEU A 77 -3.53 -5.44 -2.24
CA LEU A 77 -4.94 -5.80 -2.09
C LEU A 77 -5.82 -5.09 -3.10
N ILE A 78 -5.65 -3.77 -3.26
CA ILE A 78 -6.39 -2.98 -4.26
C ILE A 78 -6.11 -3.51 -5.67
N GLY A 79 -4.84 -3.75 -6.00
CA GLY A 79 -4.44 -4.31 -7.29
C GLY A 79 -5.10 -5.67 -7.58
N VAL A 80 -5.03 -6.60 -6.63
CA VAL A 80 -5.63 -7.94 -6.75
C VAL A 80 -7.15 -7.87 -6.87
N VAL A 81 -7.83 -7.03 -6.10
CA VAL A 81 -9.28 -6.86 -6.24
C VAL A 81 -9.63 -6.36 -7.64
N LEU A 82 -8.89 -5.38 -8.16
CA LEU A 82 -9.12 -4.84 -9.50
C LEU A 82 -8.82 -5.87 -10.60
N THR A 83 -7.80 -6.72 -10.46
CA THR A 83 -7.53 -7.79 -11.44
C THR A 83 -8.66 -8.81 -11.49
N LEU A 84 -9.27 -9.12 -10.33
CA LEU A 84 -10.42 -10.03 -10.26
C LEU A 84 -11.69 -9.41 -10.83
N VAL A 85 -11.99 -8.15 -10.49
CA VAL A 85 -13.17 -7.42 -10.97
C VAL A 85 -13.13 -7.22 -12.49
N PHE A 86 -11.97 -6.88 -13.04
CA PHE A 86 -11.80 -6.61 -14.47
C PHE A 86 -11.16 -7.76 -15.24
N ARG A 87 -11.23 -8.99 -14.72
CA ARG A 87 -10.72 -10.18 -15.42
C ARG A 87 -11.45 -10.36 -16.76
N PRO A 88 -10.79 -10.88 -17.81
CA PRO A 88 -11.48 -11.35 -19.00
C PRO A 88 -12.52 -12.40 -18.61
N MET A 89 -13.73 -12.25 -19.11
CA MET A 89 -14.74 -13.30 -19.11
C MET A 89 -14.89 -13.70 -20.57
N ASP A 90 -13.95 -14.52 -21.01
CA ASP A 90 -14.06 -15.21 -22.30
C ASP A 90 -15.02 -16.41 -22.13
#